data_AF-A0A2E6DES3-F1
#
_entry.id   AF-A0A2E6DES3-F1
#
_cell.length_a   1.000
_cell.length_b   1.000
_cell.length_c   1.000
_cell.angle_alpha   90.00
_cell.angle_beta   90.00
_cell.angle_gamma   90.00
#
_symmetry.space_group_name_H-M   'P 1'
#
loop_
_entity.id
_entity.type
_entity.pdbx_description
1 polymer ?
#
loop_
_entity_poly.entity_id
_entity_poly.type
_entity_poly.pdbx_seq_one_letter_code
_entity_poly.pdbx_strand_id
1 'polypeptide(L)'
;MKQISWDDFEQVELRVGVVTDVKPFPEAKKPAYKIWADFGEEIGVKKSSAQITDHYTPEELIGRQIVGVVNFPPRQIGPFMSEFLVTGFIDSGGAVVLAKP
;
A
#
# COMPACT_ATOMS: atom_id res chain seq x y z
N MET A 1 -25.02 2.78 1.14
CA MET A 1 -23.72 2.91 1.84
C MET A 1 -23.99 3.21 3.30
N LYS A 2 -23.25 2.58 4.22
CA LYS A 2 -23.36 2.90 5.65
C LYS A 2 -22.55 4.18 5.91
N GLN A 3 -23.15 5.16 6.60
CA GLN A 3 -22.41 6.33 7.09
C GLN A 3 -21.54 5.93 8.27
N ILE A 4 -20.33 6.49 8.35
CA ILE A 4 -19.40 6.34 9.50
C ILE A 4 -19.35 7.65 10.28
N SER A 5 -18.99 7.57 11.56
CA SER A 5 -18.76 8.75 12.39
C SER A 5 -17.39 9.37 12.08
N TRP A 6 -17.16 10.58 12.58
CA TRP A 6 -15.85 11.23 12.51
C TRP A 6 -14.81 10.44 13.35
N ASP A 7 -15.21 9.99 14.54
CA ASP A 7 -14.37 9.18 15.43
C ASP A 7 -13.92 7.86 14.77
N ASP A 8 -14.75 7.26 13.91
CA ASP A 8 -14.36 6.09 13.13
C ASP A 8 -13.24 6.41 12.13
N PHE A 9 -13.27 7.61 11.54
CA PHE A 9 -12.27 8.06 10.58
C PHE A 9 -10.96 8.45 11.25
N GLU A 10 -11.02 9.17 12.38
CA GLU A 10 -9.81 9.57 13.14
C GLU A 10 -9.01 8.37 13.67
N GLN A 11 -9.66 7.23 13.88
CA GLN A 11 -8.98 5.99 14.23
C GLN A 11 -8.10 5.43 13.09
N VAL A 12 -8.27 5.87 11.85
CA VAL A 12 -7.48 5.37 10.71
C VAL A 12 -6.17 6.14 10.62
N GLU A 13 -5.06 5.45 10.88
CA GLU A 13 -3.75 6.10 10.83
C GLU A 13 -3.18 6.10 9.42
N LEU A 14 -3.48 7.17 8.68
CA LEU A 14 -2.94 7.44 7.35
C LEU A 14 -1.59 8.16 7.47
N ARG A 15 -0.57 7.64 6.80
CA ARG A 15 0.77 8.23 6.77
C ARG A 15 1.30 8.28 5.34
N VAL A 16 2.12 9.29 5.07
CA VAL A 16 2.92 9.36 3.84
C VAL A 16 4.20 8.59 4.07
N GLY A 17 4.53 7.69 3.14
CA GLY A 17 5.80 6.96 3.14
C GLY A 17 6.51 7.09 1.79
N VAL A 18 7.82 6.84 1.79
CA VAL A 18 8.65 6.77 0.57
C VAL A 18 8.96 5.32 0.27
N VAL A 19 8.66 4.86 -0.93
CA VAL A 19 8.97 3.49 -1.35
C VAL A 19 10.49 3.30 -1.46
N THR A 20 11.02 2.29 -0.78
CA THR A 20 12.46 2.00 -0.68
C THR A 20 12.89 0.71 -1.37
N ASP A 21 11.99 -0.25 -1.54
CA ASP A 21 12.24 -1.51 -2.27
C ASP A 21 10.95 -2.01 -2.91
N VAL A 22 11.06 -2.63 -4.09
CA VAL A 22 9.93 -3.21 -4.83
C VAL A 22 10.38 -4.51 -5.49
N LYS A 23 9.62 -5.58 -5.26
CA LYS A 23 9.90 -6.90 -5.84
C LYS A 23 8.65 -7.50 -6.46
N PRO A 24 8.79 -8.25 -7.59
CA PRO A 24 7.70 -9.07 -8.10
C PRO A 24 7.14 -10.02 -7.04
N PHE A 25 5.83 -10.25 -7.07
CA PHE A 25 5.15 -11.23 -6.21
C PHE A 25 4.50 -12.34 -7.05
N PRO A 26 5.29 -13.27 -7.63
CA PRO A 26 4.76 -14.32 -8.50
C PRO A 26 3.82 -15.30 -7.78
N GLU A 27 3.93 -15.44 -6.45
CA GLU A 27 3.07 -16.33 -5.68
C GLU A 27 1.68 -15.72 -5.36
N ALA A 28 1.43 -14.45 -5.75
CA ALA A 28 0.14 -13.81 -5.58
C ALA A 28 -0.88 -14.29 -6.63
N LYS A 29 -2.16 -14.42 -6.23
CA LYS A 29 -3.25 -14.86 -7.13
C LYS A 29 -3.50 -13.90 -8.31
N LYS A 30 -3.27 -12.61 -8.08
CA LYS A 30 -3.31 -11.56 -9.11
C LYS A 30 -1.91 -10.93 -9.17
N PRO A 31 -1.47 -10.46 -10.34
CA PRO A 31 -0.22 -9.71 -10.47
C PRO A 31 -0.10 -8.63 -9.39
N ALA A 32 1.01 -8.68 -8.64
CA ALA A 32 1.25 -7.79 -7.52
C ALA A 32 2.75 -7.59 -7.29
N TYR A 33 3.08 -6.51 -6.58
CA TYR A 33 4.41 -6.26 -6.05
C TYR A 33 4.44 -6.39 -4.53
N LYS A 34 5.56 -6.90 -4.00
CA LYS A 34 5.99 -6.69 -2.62
C LYS A 34 6.65 -5.32 -2.57
N ILE A 35 6.18 -4.44 -1.70
CA ILE A 35 6.63 -3.05 -1.58
C ILE A 35 7.14 -2.83 -0.16
N TRP A 36 8.27 -2.16 -0.01
CA TRP A 36 8.75 -1.60 1.25
C TRP A 36 8.65 -0.09 1.17
N ALA A 37 8.11 0.53 2.22
CA ALA A 37 8.02 1.97 2.33
C ALA A 37 8.51 2.42 3.71
N ASP A 38 9.31 3.48 3.72
CA ASP A 38 9.76 4.18 4.92
C ASP A 38 8.75 5.26 5.31
N PHE A 39 8.20 5.15 6.52
CA PHE A 39 7.21 6.07 7.09
C PHE A 39 7.83 7.01 8.16
N GLY A 40 9.15 7.15 8.19
CA GLY A 40 9.89 7.99 9.13
C GLY A 40 10.26 7.27 10.44
N GLU A 41 10.95 7.97 11.35
CA GLU A 41 11.61 7.37 12.52
C GLU A 41 10.65 6.62 13.47
N GLU A 42 9.42 7.12 13.64
CA GLU A 42 8.44 6.55 14.57
C GLU A 42 7.90 5.19 14.10
N ILE A 43 7.64 5.04 12.80
CA ILE A 43 7.00 3.84 12.22
C ILE A 43 8.04 2.91 11.59
N GLY A 44 9.09 3.51 11.02
CA GLY A 44 10.13 2.85 10.26
C GLY A 44 9.65 2.28 8.93
N VAL A 45 10.44 1.34 8.41
CA VAL A 45 10.15 0.66 7.15
C VAL A 45 9.14 -0.46 7.37
N LYS A 46 8.05 -0.45 6.59
CA LYS A 46 7.01 -1.49 6.57
C LYS A 46 6.88 -2.09 5.18
N LYS A 47 6.37 -3.32 5.10
CA LYS A 47 6.15 -4.02 3.83
C LYS A 47 4.67 -4.28 3.53
N SER A 48 4.29 -4.22 2.26
CA SER A 48 2.92 -4.47 1.78
C SER A 48 2.93 -5.22 0.45
N SER A 49 1.77 -5.77 0.08
CA SER A 49 1.52 -6.37 -1.23
C SER A 49 0.47 -5.55 -1.97
N ALA A 50 0.80 -5.03 -3.16
CA ALA A 50 -0.09 -4.16 -3.94
C ALA A 50 -0.31 -4.68 -5.36
N GLN A 51 -1.58 -4.71 -5.80
CA GLN A 51 -2.00 -5.09 -7.16
C GLN A 51 -1.97 -3.85 -8.07
N ILE A 52 -0.78 -3.39 -8.38
CA ILE A 52 -0.55 -2.11 -9.09
C ILE A 52 0.33 -2.30 -10.34
N THR A 53 0.40 -3.52 -10.87
CA THR A 53 1.29 -3.87 -11.99
C THR A 53 0.83 -3.31 -13.33
N ASP A 54 -0.43 -2.87 -13.43
CA ASP A 54 -1.00 -2.35 -14.68
C ASP A 54 -0.46 -0.95 -15.04
N HIS A 55 -0.17 -0.13 -14.02
CA HIS A 55 0.15 1.30 -14.17
C HIS A 55 1.55 1.68 -13.72
N TYR A 56 2.29 0.77 -13.09
CA TYR A 56 3.57 1.08 -12.47
C TYR A 56 4.56 -0.04 -12.69
N THR A 57 5.81 0.32 -12.99
CA THR A 57 6.95 -0.60 -12.91
C THR A 57 7.67 -0.47 -11.55
N PRO A 58 8.47 -1.47 -11.13
CA PRO A 58 9.28 -1.35 -9.92
C PRO A 58 10.17 -0.11 -9.90
N GLU A 59 10.78 0.24 -11.04
CA GLU A 59 11.71 1.37 -11.17
C GLU A 59 11.00 2.71 -10.97
N GLU A 60 9.75 2.84 -11.43
CA GLU A 60 8.92 4.03 -11.25
C GLU A 60 8.40 4.21 -9.82
N LEU A 61 8.39 3.11 -9.04
CA LEU A 61 7.90 3.11 -7.67
C LEU A 61 8.99 3.47 -6.68
N ILE A 62 10.25 3.12 -6.90
CA ILE A 62 11.35 3.47 -5.99
C ILE A 62 11.46 4.99 -5.85
N GLY A 63 11.52 5.48 -4.60
CA GLY A 63 11.57 6.90 -4.27
C GLY A 63 10.21 7.62 -4.35
N ARG A 64 9.15 6.95 -4.81
CA ARG A 64 7.81 7.54 -4.89
C ARG A 64 7.20 7.70 -3.49
N GLN A 65 6.55 8.83 -3.25
CA GLN A 65 5.68 8.99 -2.08
C GLN A 65 4.32 8.30 -2.29
N ILE A 66 3.87 7.56 -1.27
CA ILE A 66 2.59 6.87 -1.23
C ILE A 66 1.86 7.18 0.08
N VAL A 67 0.54 7.04 0.07
CA VAL A 67 -0.28 7.11 1.28
C VAL A 67 -0.62 5.69 1.72
N GLY A 68 -0.34 5.36 2.98
CA GLY A 68 -0.63 4.04 3.57
C GLY A 68 -1.40 4.13 4.88
N VAL A 69 -2.28 3.15 5.14
CA VAL A 69 -2.85 2.92 6.47
C VAL A 69 -1.92 1.99 7.24
N VAL A 70 -1.35 2.46 8.35
CA VAL A 70 -0.27 1.77 9.07
C VAL A 70 -0.69 1.08 10.36
N ASN A 71 -1.96 1.25 10.79
CA ASN A 71 -2.46 0.71 12.05
C ASN A 71 -3.46 -0.45 11.89
N PHE A 72 -3.49 -1.10 10.72
CA PHE A 72 -4.16 -2.40 10.59
C PHE A 72 -3.31 -3.52 11.21
N PRO A 73 -3.93 -4.57 11.77
CA PRO A 73 -3.18 -5.78 12.10
C PRO A 73 -2.54 -6.37 10.82
N PRO A 74 -1.35 -6.97 10.93
CA PRO A 74 -0.71 -7.58 9.77
C PRO A 74 -1.60 -8.64 9.11
N ARG A 75 -1.61 -8.64 7.77
CA ARG A 75 -2.43 -9.55 6.96
C ARG A 75 -1.55 -10.51 6.20
N GLN A 76 -1.80 -11.81 6.37
CA GLN A 76 -1.15 -12.86 5.60
C GLN A 76 -1.68 -12.89 4.15
N ILE A 77 -0.77 -12.86 3.17
CA ILE A 77 -1.04 -12.91 1.73
C ILE A 77 -0.13 -13.99 1.14
N GLY A 78 -0.65 -15.20 0.94
CA GLY A 78 0.18 -16.33 0.50
C GLY A 78 1.38 -16.52 1.46
N PRO A 79 2.63 -16.50 0.98
CA PRO A 79 3.83 -16.60 1.83
C PRO A 79 4.28 -15.26 2.45
N PHE A 80 3.57 -14.15 2.23
CA PHE A 80 4.01 -12.81 2.60
C PHE A 80 3.10 -12.18 3.65
N MET A 81 3.70 -11.59 4.70
CA MET A 81 2.98 -10.82 5.72
C MET A 81 2.96 -9.34 5.35
N SER A 82 1.78 -8.80 5.05
CA SER A 82 1.58 -7.37 4.78
C SER A 82 1.35 -6.61 6.09
N GLU A 83 2.09 -5.53 6.31
CA GLU A 83 2.08 -4.75 7.55
C GLU A 83 1.32 -3.44 7.44
N PHE A 84 1.03 -2.99 6.21
CA PHE A 84 0.24 -1.79 5.95
C PHE A 84 -0.60 -1.96 4.69
N LEU A 85 -1.60 -1.10 4.52
CA LEU A 85 -2.39 -1.01 3.30
C LEU A 85 -1.90 0.17 2.46
N VAL A 86 -1.34 -0.09 1.28
CA VAL A 86 -1.13 0.95 0.26
C VAL A 86 -2.49 1.43 -0.25
N THR A 87 -2.72 2.74 -0.27
CA THR A 87 -4.01 3.32 -0.71
C THR A 87 -3.99 3.75 -2.18
N GLY A 88 -5.17 3.72 -2.80
CA GLY A 88 -5.36 4.08 -4.19
C GLY A 88 -6.83 4.01 -4.58
N PHE A 89 -7.09 4.32 -5.85
CA PHE A 89 -8.42 4.35 -6.43
C PHE A 89 -8.47 3.46 -7.65
N ILE A 90 -9.62 2.82 -7.88
CA ILE A 90 -9.85 1.99 -9.06
C ILE A 90 -10.28 2.91 -10.20
N ASP A 91 -9.58 2.85 -11.33
CA ASP A 91 -9.95 3.60 -12.53
C ASP A 91 -11.10 2.93 -13.30
N SER A 92 -11.52 3.53 -14.43
CA SER A 92 -12.57 2.98 -15.28
C SER A 92 -12.23 1.62 -15.91
N GLY A 93 -10.94 1.26 -15.97
CA GLY A 93 -10.45 -0.03 -16.46
C GLY A 93 -10.36 -1.10 -15.38
N GLY A 94 -10.63 -0.77 -14.12
CA GLY A 94 -10.52 -1.69 -12.99
C GLY A 94 -9.11 -1.81 -12.40
N ALA A 95 -8.16 -1.00 -12.89
CA ALA A 95 -6.78 -0.98 -12.41
C ALA A 95 -6.60 0.04 -11.28
N VAL A 96 -5.61 -0.21 -10.41
CA VAL A 96 -5.38 0.61 -9.21
C VAL A 96 -4.42 1.75 -9.54
N VAL A 97 -4.87 2.98 -9.33
CA VAL A 97 -4.05 4.21 -9.35
C VAL A 97 -3.72 4.60 -7.92
N LEU A 98 -2.43 4.71 -7.59
CA LEU A 98 -1.96 5.06 -6.26
C LEU A 98 -2.41 6.46 -5.85
N ALA A 99 -2.87 6.58 -4.59
CA ALA A 99 -3.04 7.88 -3.96
C ALA A 99 -1.66 8.52 -3.77
N LYS A 100 -1.56 9.81 -4.09
CA LYS A 100 -0.35 10.61 -3.92
C LYS A 100 -0.65 11.85 -3.06
N PRO A 101 0.28 12.28 -2.21
CA PRO A 101 0.24 13.61 -1.60
C PRO A 101 0.23 14.73 -2.65
#